data_AF-A0A8T6LWM7-F1
#
_entry.id   AF-A0A8T6LWM7-F1
#
_cell.length_a   1.000
_cell.length_b   1.000
_cell.length_c   1.000
_cell.angle_alpha   90.00
_cell.angle_beta   90.00
_cell.angle_gamma   90.00
#
_symmetry.space_group_name_H-M   'P 1'
#
loop_
_entity.id
_entity.type
_entity.pdbx_description
1 polymer ?
#
loop_
_entity_poly.entity_id
_entity_poly.type
_entity_poly.pdbx_seq_one_letter_code
_entity_poly.pdbx_strand_id
1 'polypeptide(L)'
;MKTNKLILSGIIFFSLLINVSAFAVSSQYWEENPLTMTEGETKQIEIYLQNMAGTEDITAKGSITEGTGIARFIEEPTYLVKAGEKTKVIIEVKAPKGTEIKNYYIKVSFETTSEQGNFALKNSVERVIPIKVETESKKVISKTAFYLIIGLSAIIILLLVFLLLKKNKKKKKRK
;
A
#
# COMPACT_ATOMS: atom_id res chain seq x y z
N MET A 1 12.95 33.74 -46.38
CA MET A 1 13.48 32.91 -45.26
C MET A 1 13.34 33.55 -43.87
N LYS A 2 13.24 34.87 -43.67
CA LYS A 2 13.11 35.48 -42.33
C LYS A 2 11.71 35.34 -41.69
N THR A 3 10.65 35.32 -42.50
CA THR A 3 9.25 35.20 -42.06
C THR A 3 8.94 33.87 -41.36
N ASN A 4 9.55 32.76 -41.79
CA ASN A 4 9.30 31.44 -41.19
C ASN A 4 9.86 31.32 -39.77
N LYS A 5 10.92 32.08 -39.42
CA LYS A 5 11.51 32.06 -38.07
C LYS A 5 10.62 32.77 -37.04
N LEU A 6 9.93 33.84 -37.46
CA LEU A 6 8.98 34.57 -36.60
C LEU A 6 7.73 33.74 -36.32
N ILE A 7 7.19 33.05 -37.33
CA ILE A 7 6.03 32.16 -37.16
C ILE A 7 6.38 30.99 -36.23
N LEU A 8 7.54 30.36 -36.43
CA LEU A 8 8.00 29.27 -35.56
C LEU A 8 8.22 29.75 -34.11
N SER A 9 8.80 30.94 -33.93
CA SER A 9 8.97 31.55 -32.60
C SER A 9 7.63 31.86 -31.93
N GLY A 10 6.63 32.31 -32.69
CA GLY A 10 5.29 32.57 -32.19
C GLY A 10 4.56 31.31 -31.74
N ILE A 11 4.70 30.22 -32.50
CA ILE A 11 4.11 28.91 -32.15
C ILE A 11 4.76 28.34 -30.88
N ILE A 12 6.08 28.43 -30.75
CA ILE A 12 6.78 27.99 -29.53
C ILE A 12 6.33 28.82 -28.32
N PHE A 13 6.25 30.15 -28.46
CA PHE A 13 5.79 31.02 -27.38
C PHE A 13 4.34 30.70 -26.97
N PHE A 14 3.44 30.46 -27.94
CA PHE A 14 2.06 30.08 -27.65
C PHE A 14 1.95 28.72 -26.96
N SER A 15 2.80 27.75 -27.32
CA SER A 15 2.83 26.44 -26.67
C SER A 15 3.24 26.48 -25.20
N LEU A 16 4.00 27.51 -24.78
CA LEU A 16 4.40 27.72 -23.38
C LEU A 16 3.29 28.33 -22.52
N LEU A 17 2.22 28.87 -23.13
CA LEU A 17 1.08 29.45 -22.41
C LEU A 17 0.00 28.42 -22.09
N ILE A 18 0.15 27.16 -22.54
CA ILE A 18 -0.79 26.10 -22.23
C ILE A 18 -0.56 25.68 -20.78
N ASN A 19 -1.38 26.21 -19.87
CA ASN A 19 -1.41 25.77 -18.48
C ASN A 19 -1.86 24.30 -18.43
N VAL A 20 -0.93 23.39 -18.11
CA VAL A 20 -1.25 21.98 -17.93
C VAL A 20 -1.70 21.77 -16.49
N SER A 21 -3.00 21.63 -16.29
CA SER A 21 -3.53 21.14 -15.01
C SER A 21 -3.20 19.65 -14.88
N ALA A 22 -2.28 19.31 -13.99
CA ALA A 22 -1.88 17.92 -13.74
C ALA A 22 -2.47 17.43 -12.43
N PHE A 23 -3.50 16.58 -12.56
CA PHE A 23 -4.02 15.75 -11.48
C PHE A 23 -3.35 14.37 -11.52
N ALA A 24 -2.88 13.88 -10.39
CA ALA A 24 -2.26 12.57 -10.29
C ALA A 24 -2.81 11.77 -9.11
N VAL A 25 -2.88 10.45 -9.31
CA VAL A 25 -3.23 9.47 -8.28
C VAL A 25 -2.03 8.56 -8.06
N SER A 26 -1.66 8.33 -6.81
CA SER A 26 -0.56 7.45 -6.43
C SER A 26 -0.97 6.46 -5.33
N SER A 27 -0.43 5.24 -5.39
CA SER A 27 -0.61 4.20 -4.39
C SER A 27 0.74 3.55 -4.07
N GLN A 28 0.86 2.97 -2.88
CA GLN A 28 2.03 2.16 -2.52
C GLN A 28 2.02 0.77 -3.19
N TYR A 29 0.90 0.38 -3.78
CA TYR A 29 0.71 -0.96 -4.34
C TYR A 29 0.64 -0.91 -5.87
N TRP A 30 1.33 -1.85 -6.51
CA TRP A 30 1.41 -2.02 -7.96
C TRP A 30 1.82 -3.46 -8.29
N GLU A 31 1.95 -3.82 -9.58
CA GLU A 31 2.14 -5.21 -10.02
C GLU A 31 3.33 -5.92 -9.34
N GLU A 32 4.49 -5.27 -9.23
CA GLU A 32 5.65 -5.86 -8.52
C GLU A 32 5.61 -5.69 -6.99
N ASN A 33 4.69 -4.89 -6.45
CA ASN A 33 4.50 -4.67 -5.01
C ASN A 33 3.02 -4.76 -4.62
N PRO A 34 2.40 -5.95 -4.67
CA PRO A 34 0.99 -6.12 -4.39
C PRO A 34 0.68 -5.96 -2.90
N LEU A 35 -0.58 -5.65 -2.59
CA LEU A 35 -1.10 -5.69 -1.23
C LEU A 35 -1.18 -7.15 -0.75
N THR A 36 -0.22 -7.56 0.08
CA THR A 36 -0.24 -8.90 0.69
C THR A 36 -1.14 -8.93 1.93
N MET A 37 -2.07 -9.88 1.98
CA MET A 37 -3.03 -10.06 3.07
C MET A 37 -3.21 -11.53 3.42
N THR A 38 -3.54 -11.84 4.67
CA THR A 38 -4.00 -13.19 5.03
C THR A 38 -5.49 -13.37 4.77
N GLU A 39 -5.95 -14.61 4.63
CA GLU A 39 -7.37 -14.91 4.42
C GLU A 39 -8.26 -14.31 5.52
N GLY A 40 -9.27 -13.54 5.11
CA GLY A 40 -10.18 -12.86 6.04
C GLY A 40 -9.63 -11.62 6.72
N GLU A 41 -8.38 -11.25 6.48
CA GLU A 41 -7.78 -10.03 6.99
C GLU A 41 -8.50 -8.80 6.44
N THR A 42 -8.58 -7.75 7.25
CA THR A 42 -9.06 -6.43 6.82
C THR A 42 -7.95 -5.43 7.02
N LYS A 43 -7.56 -4.73 5.97
CA LYS A 43 -6.54 -3.67 6.00
C LYS A 43 -7.11 -2.38 5.45
N GLN A 44 -6.63 -1.27 6.00
CA GLN A 44 -6.85 0.04 5.43
C GLN A 44 -5.61 0.40 4.61
N ILE A 45 -5.82 0.82 3.37
CA ILE A 45 -4.76 1.26 2.47
C ILE A 45 -4.92 2.74 2.12
N GLU A 46 -3.80 3.38 1.85
CA GLU A 46 -3.75 4.80 1.53
C GLU A 46 -3.51 4.99 0.03
N ILE A 47 -4.35 5.82 -0.58
CA ILE A 47 -4.15 6.40 -1.91
C ILE A 47 -3.96 7.90 -1.73
N TYR A 48 -3.04 8.48 -2.49
CA TYR A 48 -2.81 9.92 -2.47
C TYR A 48 -3.24 10.53 -3.79
N LEU A 49 -4.16 11.50 -3.71
CA LEU A 49 -4.54 12.39 -4.79
C LEU A 49 -3.61 13.61 -4.75
N GLN A 50 -3.13 14.06 -5.90
CA GLN A 50 -2.14 15.13 -5.97
C GLN A 50 -2.57 16.17 -7.01
N ASN A 51 -2.48 17.44 -6.63
CA ASN A 51 -2.73 18.58 -7.50
C ASN A 51 -1.49 19.49 -7.52
N MET A 52 -0.36 18.95 -7.98
CA MET A 52 0.95 19.62 -7.86
C MET A 52 1.17 20.73 -8.90
N ALA A 53 0.49 20.66 -10.05
CA ALA A 53 0.65 21.63 -11.15
C ALA A 53 -0.57 22.53 -11.35
N GLY A 54 -1.67 22.27 -10.65
CA GLY A 54 -2.85 23.14 -10.70
C GLY A 54 -2.62 24.41 -9.88
N THR A 55 -3.18 25.52 -10.35
CA THR A 55 -3.21 26.79 -9.64
C THR A 55 -4.44 26.95 -8.76
N GLU A 56 -5.39 26.02 -8.85
CA GLU A 56 -6.68 26.06 -8.15
C GLU A 56 -7.00 24.71 -7.52
N ASP A 57 -7.82 24.77 -6.48
CA ASP A 57 -8.35 23.59 -5.81
C ASP A 57 -9.29 22.83 -6.75
N ILE A 58 -9.29 21.50 -6.62
CA ILE A 58 -10.15 20.63 -7.41
C ILE A 58 -10.95 19.71 -6.51
N THR A 59 -12.14 19.33 -6.96
CA THR A 59 -12.92 18.28 -6.32
C THR A 59 -12.77 16.98 -7.11
N ALA A 60 -12.35 15.92 -6.44
CA ALA A 60 -12.19 14.59 -7.01
C ALA A 60 -13.22 13.62 -6.42
N LYS A 61 -13.96 12.92 -7.28
CA LYS A 61 -14.91 11.88 -6.91
C LYS A 61 -14.32 10.50 -7.20
N GLY A 62 -14.13 9.70 -6.17
CA GLY A 62 -13.67 8.33 -6.23
C GLY A 62 -14.79 7.33 -6.55
N SER A 63 -14.46 6.27 -7.26
CA SER A 63 -15.32 5.11 -7.48
C SER A 63 -14.47 3.84 -7.55
N ILE A 64 -14.98 2.72 -7.04
CA ILE A 64 -14.37 1.39 -7.21
C ILE A 64 -15.09 0.72 -8.37
N THR A 65 -14.41 0.57 -9.50
CA THR A 65 -14.98 0.00 -10.74
C THR A 65 -14.81 -1.52 -10.80
N GLU A 66 -13.79 -2.06 -10.12
CA GLU A 66 -13.59 -3.51 -9.94
C GLU A 66 -13.17 -3.81 -8.51
N GLY A 67 -13.61 -4.95 -7.96
CA GLY A 67 -13.28 -5.35 -6.59
C GLY A 67 -14.22 -4.80 -5.50
N THR A 68 -15.42 -4.34 -5.86
CA THR A 68 -16.43 -3.82 -4.90
C THR A 68 -16.86 -4.83 -3.82
N GLY A 69 -16.71 -6.13 -4.08
CA GLY A 69 -16.97 -7.18 -3.10
C GLY A 69 -15.91 -7.33 -2.00
N ILE A 70 -14.72 -6.76 -2.21
CA ILE A 70 -13.58 -6.88 -1.30
C ILE A 70 -13.02 -5.52 -0.86
N ALA A 71 -13.57 -4.42 -1.36
CA ALA A 71 -13.06 -3.08 -1.07
C ALA A 71 -14.17 -2.04 -1.00
N ARG A 72 -13.99 -1.05 -0.12
CA ARG A 72 -14.89 0.09 0.02
C ARG A 72 -14.13 1.33 0.51
N PHE A 73 -14.62 2.51 0.13
CA PHE A 73 -14.20 3.76 0.77
C PHE A 73 -14.72 3.78 2.21
N ILE A 74 -13.90 4.27 3.15
CA ILE A 74 -14.31 4.42 4.55
C ILE A 74 -15.25 5.63 4.72
N GLU A 75 -15.00 6.67 3.95
CA GLU A 75 -15.74 7.93 3.97
C GLU A 75 -16.46 8.15 2.63
N GLU A 76 -17.21 9.25 2.53
CA GLU A 76 -17.79 9.67 1.25
C GLU A 76 -16.64 9.87 0.23
N PRO A 77 -16.74 9.31 -0.98
CA PRO A 77 -15.64 9.33 -1.94
C PRO A 77 -15.54 10.66 -2.69
N THR A 78 -15.73 11.79 -2.01
CA THR A 78 -15.62 13.13 -2.57
C THR A 78 -14.54 13.89 -1.81
N TYR A 79 -13.49 14.31 -2.50
CA TYR A 79 -12.28 14.84 -1.89
C TYR A 79 -11.90 16.19 -2.48
N LEU A 80 -11.69 17.20 -1.62
CA LEU A 80 -11.05 18.45 -2.01
C LEU A 80 -9.54 18.24 -2.07
N VAL A 81 -8.92 18.55 -3.21
CA VAL A 81 -7.47 18.47 -3.41
C VAL A 81 -6.96 19.87 -3.70
N LYS A 82 -6.34 20.47 -2.69
CA LYS A 82 -5.86 21.85 -2.80
C LYS A 82 -4.71 21.98 -3.78
N ALA A 83 -4.60 23.14 -4.42
CA ALA A 83 -3.47 23.46 -5.29
C ALA A 83 -2.14 23.31 -4.53
N GLY A 84 -1.20 22.58 -5.11
CA GLY A 84 0.11 22.29 -4.53
C GLY A 84 0.11 21.25 -3.40
N GLU A 85 -1.03 20.63 -3.07
CA GLU A 85 -1.14 19.68 -1.95
C GLU A 85 -1.50 18.25 -2.39
N LYS A 86 -1.37 17.34 -1.42
CA LYS A 86 -1.79 15.95 -1.53
C LYS A 86 -2.95 15.69 -0.57
N THR A 87 -3.99 15.04 -1.06
CA THR A 87 -5.12 14.59 -0.24
C THR A 87 -5.06 13.09 -0.08
N LYS A 88 -5.17 12.62 1.16
CA LYS A 88 -5.17 11.20 1.49
C LYS A 88 -6.57 10.61 1.37
N VAL A 89 -6.67 9.46 0.74
CA VAL A 89 -7.88 8.66 0.57
C VAL A 89 -7.66 7.31 1.22
N ILE A 90 -8.58 6.91 2.11
CA ILE A 90 -8.50 5.62 2.78
C ILE A 90 -9.52 4.65 2.18
N ILE A 91 -9.01 3.49 1.75
CA ILE A 91 -9.83 2.38 1.27
C ILE A 91 -9.66 1.22 2.23
N GLU A 92 -10.78 0.67 2.71
CA GLU A 92 -10.79 -0.58 3.46
C GLU A 92 -10.86 -1.74 2.46
N VAL A 93 -9.93 -2.68 2.60
CA VAL A 93 -9.85 -3.91 1.82
C VAL A 93 -10.01 -5.10 2.74
N LYS A 94 -10.85 -6.06 2.35
CA LYS A 94 -11.13 -7.29 3.07
C LYS A 94 -10.80 -8.49 2.20
N ALA A 95 -9.79 -9.26 2.61
CA ALA A 95 -9.46 -10.50 1.93
C ALA A 95 -10.58 -11.53 2.13
N PRO A 96 -11.01 -12.23 1.07
CA PRO A 96 -11.97 -13.33 1.20
C PRO A 96 -11.38 -14.48 2.02
N LYS A 97 -12.25 -15.28 2.65
CA LYS A 97 -11.89 -16.46 3.45
C LYS A 97 -12.11 -17.74 2.66
N GLY A 98 -11.22 -18.72 2.79
CA GLY A 98 -11.43 -20.08 2.24
C GLY A 98 -11.52 -20.11 0.71
N THR A 99 -10.83 -19.18 0.05
CA THR A 99 -10.80 -19.09 -1.41
C THR A 99 -9.58 -19.82 -1.98
N GLU A 100 -9.75 -20.50 -3.10
CA GLU A 100 -8.63 -21.03 -3.87
C GLU A 100 -7.89 -19.94 -4.66
N ILE A 101 -8.59 -18.84 -4.97
CA ILE A 101 -8.04 -17.69 -5.69
C ILE A 101 -7.13 -16.91 -4.75
N LYS A 102 -5.86 -16.77 -5.15
CA LYS A 102 -4.84 -16.07 -4.36
C LYS A 102 -4.56 -14.65 -4.86
N ASN A 103 -4.99 -14.30 -6.06
CA ASN A 103 -4.72 -12.98 -6.64
C ASN A 103 -6.05 -12.29 -6.98
N TYR A 104 -6.20 -11.08 -6.47
CA TYR A 104 -7.35 -10.21 -6.71
C TYR A 104 -6.87 -8.85 -7.19
N TYR A 105 -7.76 -8.08 -7.80
CA TYR A 105 -7.47 -6.72 -8.22
C TYR A 105 -8.61 -5.81 -7.77
N ILE A 106 -8.27 -4.63 -7.29
CA ILE A 106 -9.20 -3.51 -7.14
C ILE A 106 -8.86 -2.49 -8.19
N LYS A 107 -9.86 -2.00 -8.93
CA LYS A 107 -9.71 -0.85 -9.82
C LYS A 107 -10.45 0.34 -9.21
N VAL A 108 -9.71 1.43 -8.97
CA VAL A 108 -10.23 2.67 -8.39
C VAL A 108 -10.09 3.77 -9.44
N SER A 109 -11.16 4.51 -9.69
CA SER A 109 -11.18 5.66 -10.60
C SER A 109 -11.49 6.93 -9.82
N PHE A 110 -10.74 8.00 -10.10
CA PHE A 110 -10.98 9.34 -9.54
C PHE A 110 -11.29 10.29 -10.69
N GLU A 111 -12.50 10.83 -10.70
CA GLU A 111 -12.96 11.83 -11.66
C GLU A 111 -12.88 13.22 -11.03
N THR A 112 -12.19 14.16 -11.67
CA THR A 112 -12.10 15.55 -11.21
C THR A 112 -13.13 16.42 -11.92
N THR A 113 -13.68 17.38 -11.20
CA THR A 113 -14.49 18.46 -11.76
C THR A 113 -13.86 19.78 -11.36
N SER A 114 -13.56 20.63 -12.35
CA SER A 114 -13.14 22.02 -12.15
C SER A 114 -14.33 22.94 -12.50
N GLU A 115 -14.66 23.89 -11.62
CA GLU A 115 -15.78 24.82 -11.85
C GLU A 115 -15.41 26.02 -12.75
N GLN A 116 -14.24 26.01 -13.40
CA GLN A 116 -13.80 27.12 -14.23
C GLN A 116 -14.46 27.16 -15.62
N GLY A 117 -15.32 28.15 -15.83
CA GLY A 117 -15.87 28.53 -17.13
C GLY A 117 -17.03 27.66 -17.63
N ASN A 118 -17.61 28.02 -18.77
CA ASN A 118 -18.71 27.27 -19.40
C ASN A 118 -18.29 25.89 -19.96
N PHE A 119 -17.05 25.46 -19.74
CA PHE A 119 -16.49 24.22 -20.25
C PHE A 119 -15.84 23.42 -19.12
N ALA A 120 -16.61 22.52 -18.50
CA ALA A 120 -16.09 21.61 -17.49
C ALA A 120 -15.35 20.44 -18.16
N LEU A 121 -14.02 20.46 -18.12
CA LEU A 121 -13.19 19.31 -18.50
C LEU A 121 -13.21 18.28 -17.37
N LYS A 122 -13.81 17.12 -17.64
CA LYS A 122 -13.77 15.96 -16.75
C LYS A 122 -12.52 15.15 -17.05
N ASN A 123 -11.61 15.08 -16.09
CA ASN A 123 -10.46 14.19 -16.16
C ASN A 123 -10.69 13.01 -15.23
N SER A 124 -10.42 11.79 -15.70
CA SER A 124 -10.50 10.58 -14.89
C SER A 124 -9.14 9.90 -14.86
N VAL A 125 -8.70 9.50 -13.67
CA VAL A 125 -7.46 8.76 -13.45
C VAL A 125 -7.78 7.46 -12.73
N GLU A 126 -7.38 6.34 -13.35
CA GLU A 126 -7.58 5.01 -12.79
C GLU A 126 -6.30 4.47 -12.14
N ARG A 127 -6.47 3.68 -11.08
CA ARG A 127 -5.42 2.89 -10.45
C ARG A 127 -5.88 1.48 -10.17
N VAL A 128 -5.03 0.53 -10.54
CA VAL A 128 -5.18 -0.89 -10.26
C VAL A 128 -4.32 -1.23 -9.05
N ILE A 129 -4.93 -1.87 -8.06
CA ILE A 129 -4.29 -2.31 -6.82
C ILE A 129 -4.33 -3.84 -6.81
N PRO A 130 -3.20 -4.51 -7.13
CA PRO A 130 -3.13 -5.96 -7.05
C PRO A 130 -3.07 -6.39 -5.59
N ILE A 131 -3.78 -7.46 -5.27
CA ILE A 131 -3.88 -8.05 -3.93
C ILE A 131 -3.45 -9.50 -4.02
N LYS A 132 -2.56 -9.88 -3.11
CA LYS A 132 -2.11 -11.25 -2.95
C LYS A 132 -2.58 -11.79 -1.60
N VAL A 133 -3.45 -12.79 -1.64
CA VAL A 133 -3.98 -13.47 -0.46
C VAL A 133 -3.09 -14.67 -0.15
N GLU A 134 -2.48 -14.65 1.03
CA GLU A 134 -1.72 -15.76 1.57
C GLU A 134 -2.60 -16.55 2.53
N THR A 135 -2.80 -17.83 2.25
CA THR A 135 -3.29 -18.77 3.26
C THR A 135 -2.29 -18.76 4.39
N GLU A 136 -2.74 -18.65 5.65
CA GLU A 136 -1.85 -18.77 6.81
C GLU A 136 -1.05 -20.05 6.68
N SER A 137 0.19 -19.93 6.22
CA SER A 137 1.17 -20.99 6.32
C SER A 137 1.32 -21.17 7.82
N LYS A 138 0.71 -22.23 8.38
CA LYS A 138 0.96 -22.69 9.75
C LYS A 138 2.45 -22.49 9.94
N LYS A 139 2.88 -21.56 10.81
CA LYS A 139 4.30 -21.27 11.03
C LYS A 139 4.97 -22.61 11.23
N VAL A 140 5.64 -23.11 10.19
CA VAL A 140 6.39 -24.35 10.30
C VAL A 140 7.58 -23.90 11.11
N ILE A 141 7.48 -24.06 12.43
CA ILE A 141 8.62 -23.89 13.32
C ILE A 141 9.71 -24.71 12.66
N SER A 142 10.75 -24.02 12.17
CA SER A 142 11.76 -24.71 11.38
C SER A 142 12.28 -25.85 12.25
N LYS A 143 12.44 -27.05 11.67
CA LYS A 143 12.94 -28.21 12.43
C LYS A 143 14.23 -27.82 13.19
N THR A 144 15.03 -26.95 12.59
CA THR A 144 16.22 -26.33 13.19
C THR A 144 15.93 -25.56 14.49
N ALA A 145 14.91 -24.70 14.52
CA ALA A 145 14.51 -23.97 15.73
C ALA A 145 14.00 -24.94 16.82
N PHE A 146 13.27 -25.98 16.43
CA PHE A 146 12.82 -27.01 17.36
C PHE A 146 14.00 -27.81 17.97
N TYR A 147 14.97 -28.22 17.15
CA TYR A 147 16.18 -28.88 17.63
C TYR A 147 17.07 -27.98 18.50
N LEU A 148 17.14 -26.68 18.21
CA LEU A 148 17.87 -25.73 19.06
C LEU A 148 17.22 -25.60 20.44
N ILE A 149 15.89 -25.55 20.53
CA ILE A 149 15.15 -25.50 21.81
C ILE A 149 15.37 -26.80 22.61
N ILE A 150 15.31 -27.96 21.95
CA ILE A 150 15.59 -29.25 22.58
C ILE A 150 17.06 -29.32 23.04
N GLY A 151 18.01 -28.88 22.22
CA GLY A 151 19.43 -28.87 22.57
C GLY A 151 19.73 -27.96 23.78
N LEU A 152 19.17 -26.75 23.80
CA LEU A 152 19.31 -25.81 24.93
C LEU A 152 18.73 -26.38 26.23
N SER A 153 17.54 -27.00 26.17
CA SER A 153 16.94 -27.60 27.36
C SER A 153 17.75 -28.79 27.90
N ALA A 154 18.31 -29.64 27.03
CA ALA A 154 19.19 -30.74 27.44
C ALA A 154 20.47 -30.26 28.14
N ILE A 155 21.08 -29.18 27.64
CA ILE A 155 22.29 -28.57 28.24
C ILE A 155 21.98 -28.04 29.65
N ILE A 156 20.85 -27.36 29.84
CA ILE A 156 20.44 -26.82 31.15
C ILE A 156 20.25 -27.95 32.18
N ILE A 157 19.62 -29.06 31.76
CA ILE A 157 19.40 -30.24 32.63
C ILE A 157 20.76 -30.84 33.05
N LEU A 158 21.69 -31.03 32.11
CA LEU A 158 23.04 -31.52 32.41
C LEU A 158 23.79 -30.62 33.40
N LEU A 159 23.66 -29.30 33.24
CA LEU A 159 24.28 -28.30 34.13
C LEU A 159 23.71 -28.38 35.56
N LEU A 160 22.39 -28.54 35.70
CA LEU A 160 21.72 -28.74 36.99
C LEU A 160 22.17 -30.03 37.68
N VAL A 161 22.24 -31.15 36.96
CA VAL A 161 22.72 -32.43 37.50
C VAL A 161 24.17 -32.31 37.95
N PHE A 162 25.03 -31.67 37.15
CA PHE A 162 26.42 -31.45 37.51
C PHE A 162 26.58 -30.61 38.80
N LEU A 163 25.79 -29.55 38.94
CA LEU A 163 25.79 -28.70 40.14
C LEU A 163 25.32 -29.47 41.38
N LEU A 164 24.29 -30.33 41.25
CA LEU A 164 23.80 -31.17 42.34
C LEU A 164 24.85 -32.20 42.80
N LEU A 165 25.53 -32.86 41.86
CA LEU A 165 26.61 -33.81 42.16
C LEU A 165 27.78 -33.13 42.88
N LYS A 166 28.16 -31.92 42.44
CA LYS A 166 29.23 -31.13 43.08
C LYS A 166 28.86 -30.72 44.51
N LYS A 167 27.58 -30.39 44.77
CA LYS A 167 27.08 -30.02 46.11
C LYS A 167 27.16 -31.20 47.09
N ASN A 168 26.84 -32.42 46.65
CA ASN A 168 26.89 -33.61 47.50
C ASN A 168 28.32 -34.05 47.85
N LYS A 169 29.30 -33.89 46.94
CA LYS A 169 30.72 -34.21 47.25
C LYS A 169 31.31 -33.30 48.34
N LYS A 170 30.88 -32.03 48.46
CA LYS A 170 31.34 -31.12 49.53
C LYS A 170 30.85 -31.52 50.92
N LYS A 171 29.66 -32.12 51.04
CA LYS A 171 29.14 -32.62 52.33
C LYS A 171 29.89 -33.85 52.84
N LYS A 172 30.42 -34.69 51.93
CA LYS A 172 31.15 -35.92 52.29
C LYS A 172 32.60 -35.68 52.75
N LYS A 173 33.19 -34.50 52.52
CA LYS A 173 34.53 -34.10 53.00
C LYS A 173 34.51 -33.35 54.35
N ARG A 174 33.34 -33.12 54.94
CA ARG A 174 33.16 -32.44 56.24
C ARG A 174 32.65 -33.37 57.35
N LYS A 175 32.58 -34.67 57.08
CA LYS A 175 32.49 -35.74 58.06
C LYS A 175 33.80 -36.51 58.01
#